data_AF-A0A6G3XD86-F1
#
_entry.id   AF-A0A6G3XD86-F1
#
_cell.length_a   1.000
_cell.length_b   1.000
_cell.length_c   1.000
_cell.angle_alpha   90.00
_cell.angle_beta   90.00
_cell.angle_gamma   90.00
#
_symmetry.space_group_name_H-M   'P 1'
#
loop_
_entity.id
_entity.type
_entity.pdbx_description
1 polymer ?
#
loop_
_entity_poly.entity_id
_entity_poly.type
_entity_poly.pdbx_seq_one_letter_code
_entity_poly.pdbx_strand_id
1 'polypeptide(L)'
;VRSEHDVNTLARAYRLPEERLLRTGYPRNDALIAERDRAETEGRLPRPPLAGALGLDDHKKTVLYAPTFRGGPGKQRRTRLLLDVREFAERFGDTHTLLVRAHYLESARLPLCPPGTVVDVSRHHDVSELLALTDVLITDYSSIMFDFALLDRPVVLYAPDLEAYAAERGSYFDLREEAPGPVTATQ
;
A
#
# COMPACT_ATOMS: atom_id res chain seq x y z
N VAL A 1 2.27 -4.39 19.88
CA VAL A 1 3.38 -4.40 18.91
C VAL A 1 3.18 -5.55 17.94
N ARG A 2 3.65 -5.41 16.70
CA ARG A 2 3.46 -6.43 15.65
C ARG A 2 4.53 -7.52 15.64
N SER A 3 5.76 -7.17 15.99
CA SER A 3 6.92 -8.06 15.91
C SER A 3 8.02 -7.62 16.87
N GLU A 4 9.08 -8.44 16.98
CA GLU A 4 10.29 -8.06 17.73
C GLU A 4 10.96 -6.80 17.16
N HIS A 5 10.81 -6.53 15.86
CA HIS A 5 11.31 -5.29 15.26
C HIS A 5 10.66 -4.06 15.90
N ASP A 6 9.34 -4.06 16.12
CA ASP A 6 8.63 -2.96 16.79
C ASP A 6 9.09 -2.79 18.27
N VAL A 7 9.44 -3.88 18.95
CA VAL A 7 9.99 -3.84 20.32
C VAL A 7 11.34 -3.13 20.32
N ASN A 8 12.24 -3.52 19.41
CA ASN A 8 13.60 -3.01 19.32
C ASN A 8 13.70 -1.57 18.78
N THR A 9 12.67 -1.12 18.04
CA THR A 9 12.63 0.20 17.40
C THR A 9 11.62 1.13 18.06
N LEU A 10 10.34 0.98 17.72
CA LEU A 10 9.25 1.88 18.07
C LEU A 10 9.08 2.02 19.59
N ALA A 11 9.04 0.89 20.32
CA ALA A 11 8.85 0.93 21.77
C ALA A 11 10.03 1.62 22.46
N ARG A 12 11.26 1.36 22.01
CA ARG A 12 12.47 2.03 22.48
C ARG A 12 12.43 3.53 22.20
N ALA A 13 12.01 3.94 21.00
CA ALA A 13 11.88 5.35 20.63
C ALA A 13 10.87 6.10 21.51
N TYR A 14 9.77 5.44 21.90
CA TYR A 14 8.78 5.99 22.82
C TYR A 14 9.10 5.78 24.31
N ARG A 15 10.26 5.18 24.64
CA ARG A 15 10.67 4.87 26.02
C ARG A 15 9.63 4.03 26.78
N LEU A 16 8.95 3.14 26.06
CA LEU A 16 7.97 2.24 26.66
C LEU A 16 8.68 1.02 27.24
N PRO A 17 8.41 0.66 28.50
CA PRO A 17 8.97 -0.54 29.09
C PRO A 17 8.36 -1.79 28.46
N GLU A 18 9.16 -2.83 28.27
CA GLU A 18 8.78 -4.03 27.52
C GLU A 18 7.60 -4.77 28.18
N GLU A 19 7.54 -4.80 29.51
CA GLU A 19 6.45 -5.43 30.27
C GLU A 19 5.07 -4.79 30.03
N ARG A 20 5.00 -3.60 29.43
CA ARG A 20 3.75 -2.93 29.04
C ARG A 20 3.36 -3.21 27.59
N LEU A 21 4.20 -3.89 26.81
CA LEU A 21 3.95 -4.16 25.40
C LEU A 21 3.11 -5.44 25.25
N LEU A 22 1.93 -5.30 24.64
CA LEU A 22 1.14 -6.44 24.20
C LEU A 22 1.58 -6.88 22.80
N ARG A 23 2.07 -8.12 22.67
CA ARG A 23 2.57 -8.72 21.42
C ARG A 23 1.43 -9.43 20.66
N THR A 24 0.41 -8.66 20.26
CA THR A 24 -0.84 -9.20 19.70
C THR A 24 -1.10 -8.78 18.25
N GLY A 25 -0.15 -8.10 17.59
CA GLY A 25 -0.44 -7.48 16.30
C GLY A 25 -1.31 -6.22 16.43
N TYR A 26 -1.92 -5.80 15.32
CA TYR A 26 -2.90 -4.72 15.29
C TYR A 26 -4.30 -5.29 15.01
N PRO A 27 -5.34 -4.91 15.80
CA PRO A 27 -6.71 -5.38 15.54
C PRO A 27 -7.23 -5.12 14.12
N ARG A 28 -6.76 -4.04 13.47
CA ARG A 28 -7.14 -3.72 12.09
C ARG A 28 -6.68 -4.76 11.05
N ASN A 29 -5.71 -5.61 11.41
CA ASN A 29 -5.16 -6.63 10.54
C ASN A 29 -5.90 -7.97 10.65
N ASP A 30 -6.81 -8.14 11.63
CA ASP A 30 -7.60 -9.36 11.79
C ASP A 30 -8.41 -9.67 10.53
N ALA A 31 -8.97 -8.63 9.89
CA ALA A 31 -9.68 -8.75 8.62
C ALA A 31 -8.78 -9.21 7.46
N LEU A 32 -7.49 -8.86 7.48
CA LEU A 32 -6.53 -9.28 6.45
C LEU A 32 -6.18 -10.76 6.60
N ILE A 33 -5.98 -11.22 7.84
CA ILE A 33 -5.74 -12.64 8.12
C ILE A 33 -6.95 -13.48 7.72
N ALA A 34 -8.16 -13.06 8.12
CA ALA A 34 -9.39 -13.74 7.73
C ALA A 34 -9.56 -13.78 6.21
N GLU A 35 -9.23 -12.70 5.49
CA GLU A 35 -9.27 -12.67 4.03
C GLU A 35 -8.23 -13.58 3.40
N ARG A 36 -7.01 -13.67 3.93
CA ARG A 36 -6.01 -14.63 3.45
C ARG A 36 -6.53 -16.06 3.59
N ASP A 37 -6.97 -16.44 4.79
CA ASP A 37 -7.41 -17.80 5.09
C ASP A 37 -8.62 -18.20 4.23
N ARG A 38 -9.56 -17.27 4.03
CA ARG A 38 -10.69 -17.43 3.09
C ARG A 38 -10.19 -17.63 1.66
N ALA A 39 -9.29 -16.76 1.18
CA ALA A 39 -8.78 -16.81 -0.18
C ALA A 39 -8.00 -18.11 -0.48
N GLU A 40 -7.29 -18.65 0.50
CA GLU A 40 -6.58 -19.94 0.40
C GLU A 40 -7.54 -21.13 0.35
N THR A 41 -8.65 -21.06 1.11
CA THR A 41 -9.59 -22.19 1.26
C THR A 41 -10.65 -22.21 0.15
N GLU A 42 -11.23 -21.05 -0.16
CA GLU A 42 -12.41 -20.90 -1.01
C GLU A 42 -12.10 -20.25 -2.37
N GLY A 43 -10.89 -19.73 -2.52
CA GLY A 43 -10.53 -18.87 -3.64
C GLY A 43 -10.98 -17.42 -3.42
N ARG A 44 -10.75 -16.60 -4.44
CA ARG A 44 -10.89 -15.13 -4.32
C ARG A 44 -12.26 -14.60 -4.69
N LEU A 45 -13.16 -15.48 -5.16
CA LEU A 45 -14.52 -15.14 -5.56
C LEU A 45 -15.53 -15.71 -4.56
N PRO A 46 -16.62 -14.98 -4.25
CA PRO A 46 -16.86 -13.59 -4.64
C PRO A 46 -15.82 -12.64 -4.02
N ARG A 47 -15.55 -11.52 -4.70
CA ARG A 47 -14.62 -10.49 -4.20
C ARG A 47 -15.23 -9.80 -2.97
N PRO A 48 -14.42 -9.13 -2.12
CA PRO A 48 -14.94 -8.34 -1.01
C PRO A 48 -16.00 -7.32 -1.47
N PRO A 49 -17.00 -6.95 -0.64
CA PRO A 49 -18.10 -6.06 -1.02
C PRO A 49 -17.65 -4.72 -1.64
N LEU A 50 -16.47 -4.24 -1.24
CA LEU A 50 -15.87 -3.03 -1.77
C LEU A 50 -15.62 -3.09 -3.29
N ALA A 51 -15.38 -4.27 -3.87
CA ALA A 51 -15.23 -4.45 -5.31
C ALA A 51 -16.47 -3.96 -6.07
N GLY A 52 -17.65 -4.39 -5.64
CA GLY A 52 -18.92 -3.98 -6.23
C GLY A 52 -19.23 -2.50 -5.99
N ALA A 53 -18.92 -1.97 -4.80
CA ALA A 53 -19.09 -0.56 -4.48
C ALA A 53 -18.20 0.37 -5.34
N LEU A 54 -17.03 -0.12 -5.75
CA LEU A 54 -16.12 0.58 -6.66
C LEU A 54 -16.38 0.28 -8.15
N GLY A 55 -17.33 -0.60 -8.47
CA GLY A 55 -17.66 -1.00 -9.84
C GLY A 55 -16.52 -1.73 -10.54
N LEU A 56 -15.78 -2.57 -9.81
CA LEU A 56 -14.64 -3.31 -10.36
C LEU A 56 -15.12 -4.53 -11.16
N ASP A 57 -14.39 -4.82 -12.24
CA ASP A 57 -14.57 -6.02 -13.04
C ASP A 57 -13.94 -7.23 -12.32
N ASP A 58 -14.70 -8.31 -12.14
CA ASP A 58 -14.25 -9.53 -11.49
C ASP A 58 -13.18 -10.28 -12.32
N HIS A 59 -13.08 -10.02 -13.61
CA HIS A 59 -12.05 -10.59 -14.49
C HIS A 59 -10.72 -9.83 -14.43
N LYS A 60 -10.71 -8.61 -13.87
CA LYS A 60 -9.49 -7.79 -13.75
C LYS A 60 -8.86 -7.94 -12.38
N LYS A 61 -7.54 -8.07 -12.38
CA LYS A 61 -6.75 -8.00 -11.16
C LYS A 61 -6.72 -6.59 -10.61
N THR A 62 -6.60 -6.43 -9.30
CA THR A 62 -6.55 -5.11 -8.66
C THR A 62 -5.15 -4.80 -8.15
N VAL A 63 -4.62 -3.66 -8.59
CA VAL A 63 -3.32 -3.14 -8.16
C VAL A 63 -3.56 -1.89 -7.33
N LEU A 64 -3.08 -1.86 -6.09
CA LEU A 64 -3.14 -0.66 -5.26
C LEU A 64 -1.82 0.09 -5.37
N TYR A 65 -1.87 1.31 -5.87
CA TYR A 65 -0.76 2.25 -5.80
C TYR A 65 -0.97 3.23 -4.64
N ALA A 66 -0.12 3.14 -3.63
CA ALA A 66 -0.22 3.91 -2.39
C ALA A 66 1.16 4.48 -1.98
N PRO A 67 1.62 5.58 -2.63
CA PRO A 67 2.90 6.21 -2.31
C PRO A 67 2.85 6.99 -1.00
N THR A 68 4.00 7.10 -0.33
CA THR A 68 4.15 7.91 0.90
C THR A 68 4.06 9.41 0.59
N PHE A 69 3.60 10.20 1.55
CA PHE A 69 3.61 11.66 1.44
C PHE A 69 5.03 12.22 1.40
N ARG A 70 5.35 13.10 0.44
CA ARG A 70 6.68 13.74 0.33
C ARG A 70 6.73 15.18 0.83
N GLY A 71 5.63 15.71 1.34
CA GLY A 71 5.54 17.13 1.69
C GLY A 71 6.32 17.53 2.95
N GLY A 72 6.37 18.84 3.15
CA GLY A 72 7.09 19.55 4.20
C GLY A 72 6.73 21.05 4.17
N PRO A 73 7.25 21.87 5.10
CA PRO A 73 6.94 23.29 5.14
C PRO A 73 7.20 23.96 3.78
N GLY A 74 6.16 24.56 3.18
CA GLY A 74 6.28 25.27 1.89
C GLY A 74 6.19 24.41 0.61
N LYS A 75 6.10 23.08 0.69
CA LYS A 75 5.88 22.22 -0.50
C LYS A 75 4.40 22.25 -0.93
N GLN A 76 4.14 22.29 -2.24
CA GLN A 76 2.78 22.37 -2.78
C GLN A 76 1.94 21.13 -2.43
N ARG A 77 0.63 21.33 -2.19
CA ARG A 77 -0.37 20.27 -1.94
C ARG A 77 -0.69 19.39 -3.16
N ARG A 78 -0.14 19.72 -4.33
CA ARG A 78 -0.34 18.96 -5.57
C ARG A 78 0.95 18.24 -5.89
N THR A 79 0.96 16.95 -5.62
CA THR A 79 2.12 16.10 -5.87
C THR A 79 1.85 15.33 -7.15
N ARG A 80 2.82 15.38 -8.07
CA ARG A 80 2.79 14.52 -9.24
C ARG A 80 3.04 13.10 -8.74
N LEU A 81 2.16 12.17 -9.11
CA LEU A 81 2.39 10.75 -8.86
C LEU A 81 3.72 10.37 -9.51
N LEU A 82 4.54 9.61 -8.79
CA LEU A 82 5.85 9.17 -9.31
C LEU A 82 5.65 8.15 -10.44
N LEU A 83 4.59 7.33 -10.33
CA LEU A 83 4.20 6.35 -11.33
C LEU A 83 3.43 7.04 -12.47
N ASP A 84 3.76 6.73 -13.72
CA ASP A 84 2.96 7.12 -14.86
C ASP A 84 1.68 6.28 -14.95
N VAL A 85 0.62 6.81 -14.36
CA VAL A 85 -0.70 6.17 -14.33
C VAL A 85 -1.30 6.00 -15.73
N ARG A 86 -0.97 6.88 -16.68
CA ARG A 86 -1.47 6.75 -18.06
C ARG A 86 -0.78 5.58 -18.73
N GLU A 87 0.55 5.48 -18.61
CA GLU A 87 1.28 4.34 -19.17
C GLU A 87 0.78 3.02 -18.56
N PHE A 88 0.55 2.97 -17.24
CA PHE A 88 -0.04 1.79 -16.60
C PHE A 88 -1.38 1.44 -17.23
N ALA A 89 -2.28 2.41 -17.38
CA ALA A 89 -3.61 2.19 -17.94
C ALA A 89 -3.55 1.69 -19.39
N GLU A 90 -2.65 2.25 -20.20
CA GLU A 90 -2.46 1.86 -21.60
C GLU A 90 -1.87 0.45 -21.74
N ARG A 91 -0.97 0.04 -20.83
CA ARG A 91 -0.30 -1.27 -20.90
C ARG A 91 -1.07 -2.40 -20.22
N PHE A 92 -1.74 -2.11 -19.10
CA PHE A 92 -2.33 -3.14 -18.23
C PHE A 92 -3.84 -2.99 -18.06
N GLY A 93 -4.46 -1.93 -18.56
CA GLY A 93 -5.87 -1.60 -18.30
C GLY A 93 -6.88 -2.66 -18.74
N ASP A 94 -6.54 -3.52 -19.68
CA ASP A 94 -7.39 -4.63 -20.13
C ASP A 94 -7.47 -5.77 -19.11
N THR A 95 -6.44 -5.95 -18.29
CA THR A 95 -6.31 -7.06 -17.34
C THR A 95 -6.23 -6.63 -15.88
N HIS A 96 -5.97 -5.35 -15.63
CA HIS A 96 -5.80 -4.79 -14.30
C HIS A 96 -6.59 -3.50 -14.12
N THR A 97 -7.08 -3.30 -12.90
CA THR A 97 -7.56 -2.02 -12.38
C THR A 97 -6.51 -1.43 -11.44
N LEU A 98 -6.12 -0.19 -11.66
CA LEU A 98 -5.27 0.56 -10.74
C LEU A 98 -6.11 1.35 -9.74
N LEU A 99 -6.02 1.01 -8.46
CA LEU A 99 -6.54 1.83 -7.36
C LEU A 99 -5.44 2.79 -6.93
N VAL A 100 -5.71 4.10 -6.94
CA VAL A 100 -4.75 5.11 -6.49
C VAL A 100 -5.18 5.66 -5.14
N ARG A 101 -4.33 5.47 -4.12
CA ARG A 101 -4.51 6.04 -2.78
C ARG A 101 -3.42 7.08 -2.52
N ALA A 102 -3.68 8.32 -2.90
CA ALA A 102 -2.83 9.45 -2.51
C ALA A 102 -3.05 9.80 -1.03
N HIS A 103 -2.08 10.49 -0.44
CA HIS A 103 -2.21 10.97 0.93
C HIS A 103 -3.33 12.00 1.05
N TYR A 104 -4.06 12.04 2.16
CA TYR A 104 -5.23 12.93 2.34
C TYR A 104 -4.91 14.43 2.28
N LEU A 105 -3.64 14.81 2.48
CA LEU A 105 -3.15 16.20 2.30
C LEU A 105 -2.84 16.54 0.84
N GLU A 106 -2.88 15.55 -0.05
CA GLU A 106 -2.61 15.67 -1.46
C GLU A 106 -3.88 15.41 -2.27
N SER A 107 -3.87 15.87 -3.51
CA SER A 107 -4.85 15.47 -4.51
C SER A 107 -4.10 14.92 -5.71
N ALA A 108 -4.33 13.66 -6.05
CA ALA A 108 -3.83 13.09 -7.29
C ALA A 108 -4.67 13.61 -8.45
N ARG A 109 -4.00 14.07 -9.51
CA ARG A 109 -4.66 14.28 -10.80
C ARG A 109 -4.51 13.01 -11.60
N LEU A 110 -5.60 12.25 -11.70
CA LEU A 110 -5.63 11.06 -12.53
C LEU A 110 -5.90 11.42 -13.99
N PRO A 111 -5.32 10.67 -14.94
CA PRO A 111 -5.67 10.80 -16.35
C PRO A 111 -7.13 10.37 -16.59
N LEU A 112 -7.71 10.87 -17.68
CA LEU A 112 -8.99 10.35 -18.18
C LEU A 112 -8.74 8.98 -18.80
N CYS A 113 -9.34 7.94 -18.22
CA CYS A 113 -9.27 6.55 -18.66
C CYS A 113 -10.69 5.96 -18.77
N PRO A 114 -10.88 4.83 -19.47
CA PRO A 114 -12.14 4.11 -19.43
C PRO A 114 -12.54 3.78 -17.97
N PRO A 115 -13.84 3.81 -17.64
CA PRO A 115 -14.32 3.50 -16.28
C PRO A 115 -13.76 2.18 -15.74
N GLY A 116 -13.37 2.16 -14.46
CA GLY A 116 -12.80 0.98 -13.80
C GLY A 116 -11.34 0.67 -14.15
N THR A 117 -10.70 1.41 -15.06
CA THR A 117 -9.26 1.22 -15.37
C THR A 117 -8.37 1.83 -14.30
N VAL A 118 -8.68 3.05 -13.89
CA VAL A 118 -8.00 3.78 -12.81
C VAL A 118 -9.07 4.36 -11.89
N VAL A 119 -8.98 4.07 -10.60
CA VAL A 119 -9.98 4.49 -9.60
C VAL A 119 -9.27 5.24 -8.46
N ASP A 120 -9.70 6.46 -8.17
CA ASP A 120 -9.23 7.21 -7.01
C ASP A 120 -9.91 6.66 -5.74
N VAL A 121 -9.11 6.06 -4.86
CA VAL A 121 -9.55 5.53 -3.56
C VAL A 121 -8.96 6.33 -2.39
N SER A 122 -8.38 7.50 -2.65
CA SER A 122 -7.71 8.34 -1.63
C SER A 122 -8.64 8.79 -0.50
N ARG A 123 -9.96 8.86 -0.77
CA ARG A 123 -10.99 9.23 0.20
C ARG A 123 -11.58 8.05 0.97
N HIS A 124 -11.22 6.82 0.61
CA HIS A 124 -11.71 5.65 1.30
C HIS A 124 -10.97 5.51 2.65
N HIS A 125 -11.74 5.59 3.74
CA HIS A 125 -11.19 5.72 5.09
C HIS A 125 -10.38 4.48 5.49
N ASP A 126 -10.99 3.31 5.41
CA ASP A 126 -10.39 2.07 5.88
C ASP A 126 -9.36 1.52 4.88
N VAL A 127 -8.09 1.49 5.27
CA VAL A 127 -7.06 0.93 4.40
C VAL A 127 -7.14 -0.59 4.33
N SER A 128 -7.61 -1.26 5.39
CA SER A 128 -7.66 -2.72 5.45
C SER A 128 -8.63 -3.29 4.40
N GLU A 129 -9.76 -2.62 4.14
CA GLU A 129 -10.67 -3.04 3.07
C GLU A 129 -10.03 -2.95 1.68
N LEU A 130 -9.24 -1.90 1.41
CA LEU A 130 -8.49 -1.79 0.16
C LEU A 130 -7.42 -2.87 0.05
N LEU A 131 -6.67 -3.12 1.13
CA LEU A 131 -5.63 -4.15 1.15
C LEU A 131 -6.25 -5.54 0.89
N ALA A 132 -7.35 -5.87 1.56
CA ALA A 132 -8.09 -7.12 1.36
C ALA A 132 -8.55 -7.30 -0.10
N LEU A 133 -9.00 -6.22 -0.76
CA LEU A 133 -9.41 -6.22 -2.16
C LEU A 133 -8.25 -6.36 -3.16
N THR A 134 -7.03 -5.99 -2.75
CA THR A 134 -5.87 -5.80 -3.62
C THR A 134 -5.11 -7.10 -3.91
N ASP A 135 -4.67 -7.26 -5.15
CA ASP A 135 -3.91 -8.42 -5.62
C ASP A 135 -2.41 -8.15 -5.59
N VAL A 136 -2.02 -6.93 -5.92
CA VAL A 136 -0.64 -6.46 -5.95
C VAL A 136 -0.56 -5.08 -5.33
N LEU A 137 0.34 -4.89 -4.38
CA LEU A 137 0.62 -3.59 -3.78
C LEU A 137 1.82 -2.95 -4.49
N ILE A 138 1.65 -1.74 -5.00
CA ILE A 138 2.75 -0.84 -5.38
C ILE A 138 2.83 0.25 -4.31
N THR A 139 3.94 0.30 -3.58
CA THR A 139 4.20 1.35 -2.58
C THR A 139 5.68 1.71 -2.60
N ASP A 140 6.15 2.45 -1.60
CA ASP A 140 7.55 2.89 -1.48
C ASP A 140 8.09 2.66 -0.06
N TYR A 141 8.00 3.66 0.81
CA TYR A 141 8.51 3.65 2.19
C TYR A 141 7.37 3.50 3.21
N SER A 142 6.17 3.17 2.74
CA SER A 142 4.97 3.15 3.56
C SER A 142 4.90 1.90 4.41
N SER A 143 4.55 2.07 5.68
CA SER A 143 4.36 0.94 6.61
C SER A 143 3.22 0.01 6.22
N ILE A 144 2.36 0.38 5.25
CA ILE A 144 1.30 -0.51 4.74
C ILE A 144 1.88 -1.79 4.13
N MET A 145 3.15 -1.77 3.69
CA MET A 145 3.82 -2.97 3.18
C MET A 145 3.84 -4.11 4.21
N PHE A 146 3.96 -3.78 5.51
CA PHE A 146 3.96 -4.77 6.58
C PHE A 146 2.57 -5.36 6.82
N ASP A 147 1.52 -4.55 6.69
CA ASP A 147 0.14 -5.02 6.85
C ASP A 147 -0.25 -5.89 5.64
N PHE A 148 0.11 -5.47 4.43
CA PHE A 148 -0.18 -6.21 3.20
C PHE A 148 0.59 -7.53 3.10
N ALA A 149 1.79 -7.62 3.65
CA ALA A 149 2.56 -8.87 3.71
C ALA A 149 1.81 -10.00 4.43
N LEU A 150 0.83 -9.68 5.30
CA LEU A 150 -0.02 -10.67 5.96
C LEU A 150 -0.92 -11.44 4.99
N LEU A 151 -1.20 -10.87 3.81
CA LEU A 151 -2.03 -11.50 2.77
C LEU A 151 -1.25 -12.48 1.89
N ASP A 152 0.08 -12.55 2.03
CA ASP A 152 0.98 -13.33 1.17
C ASP A 152 0.80 -13.03 -0.34
N ARG A 153 0.71 -11.73 -0.65
CA ARG A 153 0.48 -11.22 -2.01
C ARG A 153 1.66 -10.37 -2.50
N PRO A 154 1.90 -10.29 -3.82
CA PRO A 154 3.04 -9.54 -4.36
C PRO A 154 3.07 -8.06 -3.94
N VAL A 155 4.24 -7.62 -3.49
CA VAL A 155 4.56 -6.21 -3.20
C VAL A 155 5.64 -5.75 -4.17
N VAL A 156 5.47 -4.55 -4.73
CA VAL A 156 6.49 -3.85 -5.51
C VAL A 156 6.78 -2.54 -4.82
N LEU A 157 8.05 -2.30 -4.50
CA LEU A 157 8.49 -1.05 -3.90
C LEU A 157 9.08 -0.14 -4.98
N TYR A 158 8.26 0.77 -5.51
CA TYR A 158 8.69 1.76 -6.49
C TYR A 158 9.26 3.00 -5.78
N ALA A 159 10.58 3.03 -5.66
CA ALA A 159 11.35 3.95 -4.83
C ALA A 159 12.42 4.69 -5.66
N PRO A 160 12.03 5.54 -6.64
CA PRO A 160 12.98 6.28 -7.47
C PRO A 160 13.78 7.35 -6.70
N ASP A 161 13.32 7.71 -5.50
CA ASP A 161 13.90 8.73 -4.63
C ASP A 161 14.50 8.16 -3.33
N LEU A 162 14.90 6.87 -3.32
CA LEU A 162 15.27 6.14 -2.10
C LEU A 162 16.42 6.81 -1.34
N GLU A 163 17.51 7.15 -2.02
CA GLU A 163 18.67 7.78 -1.40
C GLU A 163 18.31 9.13 -0.78
N ALA A 164 17.56 9.96 -1.50
CA ALA A 164 17.14 11.27 -1.02
C ALA A 164 16.19 11.15 0.17
N TYR A 165 15.23 10.22 0.11
CA TYR A 165 14.27 9.99 1.17
C TYR A 165 14.94 9.47 2.45
N ALA A 166 15.82 8.48 2.33
CA ALA A 166 16.57 7.92 3.46
C ALA A 166 17.49 8.96 4.11
N ALA A 167 18.12 9.84 3.33
CA ALA A 167 18.94 10.93 3.84
C ALA A 167 18.11 11.99 4.60
N GLU A 168 16.90 12.30 4.14
CA GLU A 168 16.03 13.30 4.78
C GLU A 168 15.30 12.76 6.02
N ARG A 169 14.79 11.53 5.95
CA ARG A 169 13.86 10.96 6.94
C ARG A 169 14.49 9.91 7.86
N GLY A 170 15.61 9.31 7.45
CA GLY A 170 16.16 8.11 8.06
C GLY A 170 15.35 6.85 7.73
N SER A 171 15.90 5.69 8.09
CA SER A 171 15.23 4.39 8.04
C SER A 171 15.73 3.50 9.18
N TYR A 172 14.90 2.56 9.64
CA TYR A 172 15.30 1.56 10.63
C TYR A 172 16.04 0.36 10.01
N PHE A 173 15.94 0.18 8.71
CA PHE A 173 16.55 -0.93 7.96
C PHE A 173 16.83 -0.52 6.51
N ASP A 174 17.68 -1.26 5.81
CA ASP A 174 17.90 -1.07 4.37
C ASP A 174 16.76 -1.72 3.58
N LEU A 175 16.00 -0.90 2.85
CA LEU A 175 14.89 -1.37 2.05
C LEU A 175 15.33 -2.33 0.94
N ARG A 176 16.56 -2.21 0.42
CA ARG A 176 17.07 -3.08 -0.64
C ARG A 176 17.37 -4.49 -0.17
N GLU A 177 17.67 -4.64 1.12
CA GLU A 177 18.04 -5.92 1.71
C GLU A 177 16.82 -6.64 2.32
N GLU A 178 15.88 -5.90 2.90
CA GLU A 178 14.80 -6.45 3.76
C GLU A 178 13.39 -6.30 3.16
N ALA A 179 13.25 -5.79 1.93
CA ALA A 179 11.93 -5.57 1.33
C ALA A 179 11.13 -6.87 1.11
N PRO A 180 9.80 -6.83 1.25
CA PRO A 180 8.92 -7.98 0.96
C PRO A 180 8.75 -8.25 -0.55
N GLY A 181 9.52 -7.57 -1.41
CA GLY A 181 9.42 -7.67 -2.86
C GLY A 181 10.46 -6.77 -3.56
N PRO A 182 10.47 -6.75 -4.90
CA PRO A 182 11.45 -5.98 -5.67
C PRO A 182 11.37 -4.49 -5.35
N VAL A 183 12.54 -3.89 -5.13
CA VAL A 183 12.74 -2.44 -5.03
C VAL A 183 13.19 -1.92 -6.39
N THR A 184 12.41 -1.03 -7.00
CA THR A 184 12.72 -0.49 -8.34
C THR A 184 12.84 1.02 -8.31
N ALA A 185 13.82 1.56 -9.04
CA ALA A 185 13.96 2.99 -9.28
C ALA A 185 13.32 3.43 -10.61
N THR A 186 12.93 2.46 -11.44
CA THR A 186 12.23 2.67 -12.71
C THR A 186 10.88 1.98 -12.64
N GLN A 187 9.89 2.57 -13.32
CA GLN A 187 8.57 1.97 -13.51
C GLN A 187 8.58 0.85 -14.56
#